data_AF-A0A7S4BMK2-F1
#
_entry.id   AF-A0A7S4BMK2-F1
#
_cell.length_a   1.000
_cell.length_b   1.000
_cell.length_c   1.000
_cell.angle_alpha   90.00
_cell.angle_beta   90.00
_cell.angle_gamma   90.00
#
_symmetry.space_group_name_H-M   'P 1'
#
loop_
_entity.id
_entity.type
_entity.pdbx_description
1 polymer ?
#
loop_
_entity_poly.entity_id
_entity_poly.type
_entity_poly.pdbx_seq_one_letter_code
_entity_poly.pdbx_strand_id
1 'polypeptide(L)'
;MSSLTGEQQRPVRQTLAALSKDDWYAPPPVVNGRSVDAVMEWNELLEARHTAEMQLDAPATIAPERLHAAVENGVPDALRPQIWLRFSGAERRIRESPNLYAEIQQRISMGGVPGFASAAEQIEKDLRRTDLSSDDSAALDALRRVLAACACFDAKTSYVQGMNFIASGLLHVLPEEGAFWMLVLVVQRWLPDHFIESMSGNNVDCAVLDELVAEQTPKLHAKLAALQAARSHAPPPLPLRLSASILSGEE
;
A
#
# COMPACT_ATOMS: atom_id res chain seq x y z
N MET A 1 -23.08 -49.45 -19.19
CA MET A 1 -23.65 -49.28 -17.85
C MET A 1 -22.54 -48.90 -16.91
N SER A 2 -22.54 -47.62 -16.58
CA SER A 2 -21.54 -46.90 -15.79
C SER A 2 -21.57 -47.34 -14.32
N SER A 3 -20.41 -47.37 -13.67
CA SER A 3 -20.25 -47.11 -12.23
C SER A 3 -18.76 -46.88 -11.94
N LEU A 4 -18.31 -45.62 -12.04
CA LEU A 4 -17.10 -45.16 -11.38
C LEU A 4 -17.55 -44.28 -10.22
N THR A 5 -17.22 -44.77 -9.03
CA THR A 5 -17.63 -44.31 -7.72
C THR A 5 -16.95 -43.00 -7.34
N GLY A 6 -17.79 -42.07 -6.86
CA GLY A 6 -17.52 -40.86 -6.08
C GLY A 6 -16.07 -40.56 -5.67
N GLU A 7 -15.45 -39.66 -6.42
CA GLU A 7 -14.32 -38.88 -5.93
C GLU A 7 -14.88 -37.79 -5.00
N GLN A 8 -14.90 -38.09 -3.69
CA GLN A 8 -15.30 -37.13 -2.66
C GLN A 8 -14.41 -35.89 -2.74
N GLN A 9 -15.00 -34.77 -3.17
CA GLN A 9 -14.39 -33.45 -3.07
C GLN A 9 -14.01 -33.17 -1.61
N ARG A 10 -12.71 -33.24 -1.31
CA ARG A 10 -12.20 -32.79 0.00
C ARG A 10 -12.47 -31.29 0.13
N PRO A 11 -13.03 -30.82 1.26
CA PRO A 11 -13.29 -29.40 1.47
C PRO A 11 -11.96 -28.63 1.45
N VAL A 12 -11.94 -27.51 0.71
CA VAL A 12 -10.77 -26.64 0.46
C VAL A 12 -9.96 -26.30 1.72
N ARG A 13 -10.61 -26.24 2.89
CA ARG A 13 -9.97 -26.02 4.20
C ARG A 13 -8.96 -27.10 4.60
N GLN A 14 -9.17 -28.36 4.23
CA GLN A 14 -8.25 -29.44 4.56
C GLN A 14 -7.01 -29.46 3.65
N THR A 15 -7.14 -29.01 2.41
CA THR A 15 -6.01 -28.90 1.47
C THR A 15 -5.05 -27.76 1.87
N LEU A 16 -5.58 -26.64 2.37
CA LEU A 16 -4.76 -25.52 2.85
C LEU A 16 -4.01 -25.84 4.15
N ALA A 17 -4.54 -26.74 4.99
CA ALA A 17 -3.86 -27.17 6.22
C ALA A 17 -2.69 -28.14 5.95
N ALA A 18 -2.58 -28.71 4.75
CA ALA A 18 -1.56 -29.67 4.37
C ALA A 18 -0.33 -29.04 3.69
N LEU A 19 -0.41 -27.76 3.31
CA LEU A 19 0.72 -27.00 2.78
C LEU A 19 1.36 -26.24 3.95
N SER A 20 2.62 -26.53 4.25
CA SER A 20 3.38 -25.68 5.16
C SER A 20 3.45 -24.27 4.56
N LYS A 21 3.45 -23.25 5.40
CA LYS A 21 3.68 -21.85 4.98
C LYS A 21 5.01 -21.73 4.21
N ASP A 22 5.96 -22.62 4.51
CA ASP A 22 7.28 -22.71 3.90
C ASP A 22 7.29 -23.41 2.53
N ASP A 23 6.24 -24.16 2.15
CA ASP A 23 6.23 -24.98 0.93
C ASP A 23 5.97 -24.18 -0.35
N TRP A 24 5.44 -22.95 -0.24
CA TRP A 24 5.06 -22.14 -1.41
C TRP A 24 5.66 -20.73 -1.41
N TYR A 25 6.09 -20.21 -0.27
CA TYR A 25 6.76 -18.92 -0.17
C TYR A 25 7.59 -18.83 1.12
N ALA A 26 8.90 -19.00 0.99
CA ALA A 26 9.83 -18.54 2.02
C ALA A 26 10.10 -17.06 1.73
N PRO A 27 9.61 -16.10 2.55
CA PRO A 27 10.00 -14.71 2.39
C PRO A 27 11.54 -14.65 2.46
N PRO A 28 12.20 -13.86 1.59
CA PRO A 28 13.64 -13.67 1.72
C PRO A 28 13.94 -13.27 3.17
N PRO A 29 15.03 -13.80 3.77
CA PRO A 29 15.37 -13.47 5.14
C PRO A 29 15.40 -11.94 5.26
N VAL A 30 14.66 -11.41 6.23
CA VAL A 30 14.71 -9.98 6.52
C VAL A 30 16.11 -9.72 7.05
N VAL A 31 17.01 -9.33 6.15
CA VAL A 31 18.32 -8.82 6.53
C VAL A 31 18.04 -7.48 7.17
N ASN A 32 17.87 -7.49 8.49
CA ASN A 32 17.95 -6.25 9.23
C ASN A 32 19.43 -5.89 9.19
N GLY A 33 19.79 -4.86 8.41
CA GLY A 33 21.13 -4.28 8.30
C GLY A 33 21.62 -3.71 9.63
N ARG A 34 21.61 -4.51 10.69
CA ARG A 34 21.99 -4.20 12.07
C ARG A 34 23.49 -4.38 12.28
N SER A 35 24.21 -4.91 11.29
CA SER A 35 25.67 -4.91 11.33
C SER A 35 26.18 -3.48 11.30
N VAL A 36 27.28 -3.26 12.02
CA VAL A 36 27.99 -1.97 12.00
C VAL A 36 28.37 -1.62 10.55
N ASP A 37 28.76 -2.63 9.76
CA ASP A 37 29.10 -2.46 8.35
C ASP A 37 27.94 -1.92 7.51
N ALA A 38 26.71 -2.42 7.72
CA ALA A 38 25.53 -1.91 7.01
C ALA A 38 25.22 -0.46 7.41
N VAL A 39 25.34 -0.11 8.68
CA VAL A 39 25.15 1.28 9.15
C VAL A 39 26.19 2.21 8.53
N MET A 40 27.46 1.80 8.50
CA MET A 40 28.54 2.57 7.88
C MET A 40 28.31 2.76 6.38
N GLU A 41 27.99 1.69 5.66
CA GLU A 41 27.69 1.73 4.22
C GLU A 41 26.53 2.68 3.91
N TRP A 42 25.43 2.61 4.67
CA TRP A 42 24.29 3.51 4.47
C TRP A 42 24.60 4.97 4.80
N ASN A 43 25.45 5.24 5.80
CA ASN A 43 25.89 6.61 6.07
C ASN A 43 26.73 7.17 4.92
N GLU A 44 27.65 6.39 4.37
CA GLU A 44 28.43 6.82 3.20
C GLU A 44 27.53 7.08 1.98
N LEU A 45 26.55 6.23 1.73
CA LEU A 45 25.57 6.41 0.65
C LEU A 45 24.70 7.66 0.86
N LEU A 46 24.31 7.95 2.10
CA LEU A 46 23.56 9.15 2.46
C LEU A 46 24.37 10.42 2.19
N GLU A 47 25.66 10.44 2.54
CA GLU A 47 26.56 11.57 2.29
C GLU A 47 26.86 11.76 0.80
N ALA A 48 27.11 10.66 0.08
CA ALA A 48 27.28 10.69 -1.37
C ALA A 48 26.04 11.27 -2.05
N ARG A 49 24.84 10.83 -1.64
CA ARG A 49 23.59 11.36 -2.18
C ARG A 49 23.38 12.84 -1.83
N HIS A 50 23.69 13.24 -0.59
CA HIS A 50 23.58 14.64 -0.19
C HIS A 50 24.49 15.56 -1.02
N THR A 51 25.74 15.14 -1.21
CA THR A 51 26.73 15.86 -2.02
C THR A 51 26.26 16.01 -3.47
N ALA A 52 25.74 14.93 -4.07
CA ALA A 52 25.19 14.93 -5.42
C ALA A 52 24.01 15.90 -5.58
N GLU A 53 23.19 16.08 -4.54
CA GLU A 53 22.05 16.99 -4.58
C GLU A 53 22.44 18.45 -4.38
N MET A 54 23.53 18.73 -3.67
CA MET A 54 23.99 20.10 -3.36
C MET A 54 24.91 20.68 -4.45
N GLN A 55 25.62 19.85 -5.21
CA GLN A 55 26.56 20.30 -6.24
C GLN A 55 26.05 19.95 -7.64
N LEU A 56 25.68 20.98 -8.41
CA LEU A 56 25.17 20.85 -9.80
C LEU A 56 26.14 20.19 -10.78
N ASP A 57 27.45 20.12 -10.47
CA ASP A 57 28.52 19.61 -11.35
C ASP A 57 29.37 18.47 -10.74
N ALA A 58 28.92 17.82 -9.66
CA ALA A 58 29.72 16.78 -8.99
C ALA A 58 29.45 15.36 -9.52
N PRO A 59 30.49 14.53 -9.78
CA PRO A 59 30.35 13.14 -10.15
C PRO A 59 30.09 12.26 -8.91
N ALA A 60 29.04 12.55 -8.15
CA ALA A 60 28.59 11.67 -7.08
C ALA A 60 27.46 10.77 -7.60
N THR A 61 27.75 10.04 -8.68
CA THR A 61 26.85 8.97 -9.14
C THR A 61 27.10 7.76 -8.25
N ILE A 62 26.16 7.49 -7.34
CA ILE A 62 26.15 6.22 -6.60
C ILE A 62 26.01 5.10 -7.62
N ALA A 63 26.97 4.17 -7.62
CA ALA A 63 26.95 3.04 -8.52
C ALA A 63 25.70 2.17 -8.25
N PRO A 64 24.88 1.85 -9.27
CA PRO A 64 23.63 1.10 -9.07
C PRO A 64 23.84 -0.25 -8.37
N GLU A 65 24.94 -0.94 -8.67
CA GLU A 65 25.32 -2.21 -8.05
C GLU A 65 25.62 -2.08 -6.56
N ARG A 66 26.24 -0.97 -6.13
CA ARG A 66 26.52 -0.68 -4.72
C ARG A 66 25.21 -0.45 -3.96
N LEU A 67 24.30 0.32 -4.55
CA LEU A 67 22.99 0.57 -3.97
C LEU A 67 22.16 -0.72 -3.87
N HIS A 68 22.19 -1.57 -4.91
CA HIS A 68 21.51 -2.85 -4.90
C HIS A 68 22.02 -3.75 -3.78
N ALA A 69 23.35 -3.91 -3.67
CA ALA A 69 23.97 -4.69 -2.60
C ALA A 69 23.63 -4.15 -1.21
N ALA A 70 23.60 -2.83 -1.03
CA ALA A 70 23.21 -2.22 0.24
C ALA A 70 21.74 -2.50 0.61
N VAL A 71 20.84 -2.52 -0.37
CA VAL A 71 19.42 -2.88 -0.18
C VAL A 71 19.26 -4.37 0.15
N GLU A 72 19.99 -5.26 -0.53
CA GLU A 72 20.00 -6.70 -0.23
C GLU A 72 20.55 -7.01 1.17
N ASN A 73 21.54 -6.24 1.61
CA ASN A 73 22.09 -6.30 2.97
C ASN A 73 21.19 -5.62 4.02
N GLY A 74 20.09 -5.00 3.58
CA GLY A 74 19.06 -4.42 4.43
C GLY A 74 19.30 -2.98 4.83
N VAL A 75 18.19 -2.27 5.05
CA VAL A 75 18.20 -0.88 5.55
C VAL A 75 18.08 -0.87 7.08
N PRO A 76 19.06 -0.31 7.82
CA PRO A 76 18.99 -0.18 9.27
C PRO A 76 17.77 0.63 9.72
N ASP A 77 17.04 0.13 10.73
CA ASP A 77 15.81 0.75 11.25
C ASP A 77 16.01 2.26 11.56
N ALA A 78 17.11 2.58 12.23
CA ALA A 78 17.44 3.95 12.66
C ALA A 78 17.72 4.93 11.51
N LEU A 79 18.13 4.43 10.33
CA LEU A 79 18.45 5.25 9.17
C LEU A 79 17.30 5.32 8.16
N ARG A 80 16.27 4.46 8.26
CA ARG A 80 15.12 4.45 7.34
C ARG A 80 14.51 5.83 7.12
N PRO A 81 14.26 6.67 8.15
CA PRO A 81 13.61 7.95 7.91
C PRO A 81 14.43 8.85 6.98
N GLN A 82 15.74 8.92 7.21
CA GLN A 82 16.65 9.74 6.41
C GLN A 82 16.82 9.16 5.01
N ILE A 83 17.02 7.84 4.89
CA ILE A 83 17.20 7.15 3.61
C ILE A 83 15.96 7.29 2.73
N TRP A 84 14.77 7.03 3.29
CA TRP A 84 13.53 7.10 2.53
C TRP A 84 13.28 8.51 2.03
N LEU A 85 13.47 9.54 2.85
CA LEU A 85 13.26 10.93 2.43
C LEU A 85 14.29 11.39 1.39
N ARG A 86 15.56 11.03 1.56
CA ARG A 86 16.64 11.48 0.67
C ARG A 86 16.62 10.78 -0.69
N PHE A 87 16.50 9.45 -0.70
CA PHE A 87 16.56 8.68 -1.94
C PHE A 87 15.27 8.79 -2.78
N SER A 88 14.11 8.98 -2.14
CA SER A 88 12.86 9.28 -2.87
C SER A 88 12.85 10.66 -3.53
N GLY A 89 13.62 11.60 -2.96
CA GLY A 89 13.56 13.03 -3.28
C GLY A 89 12.50 13.80 -2.49
N ALA A 90 11.85 13.19 -1.48
CA ALA A 90 10.92 13.90 -0.60
C ALA A 90 11.63 15.00 0.21
N GLU A 91 12.86 14.75 0.67
CA GLU A 91 13.69 15.75 1.38
C GLU A 91 13.91 17.00 0.51
N ARG A 92 14.12 16.82 -0.79
CA ARG A 92 14.26 17.91 -1.75
C ARG A 92 12.96 18.71 -1.90
N ARG A 93 11.81 18.03 -1.98
CA ARG A 93 10.50 18.69 -2.07
C ARG A 93 10.18 19.53 -0.83
N ILE A 94 10.51 19.02 0.36
CA ILE A 94 10.40 19.79 1.62
C ILE A 94 11.24 21.07 1.53
N ARG A 95 12.47 20.97 1.03
CA ARG A 95 13.39 22.11 0.88
C ARG A 95 12.93 23.14 -0.15
N GLU A 96 12.40 22.67 -1.29
CA GLU A 96 11.90 23.50 -2.38
C GLU A 96 10.55 24.17 -2.08
N SER A 97 9.78 23.61 -1.14
CA SER A 97 8.44 24.08 -0.78
C SER A 97 8.27 24.14 0.74
N PRO A 98 9.08 24.98 1.43
CA PRO A 98 9.01 25.09 2.89
C PRO A 98 7.64 25.60 3.31
N ASN A 99 7.10 25.05 4.40
CA ASN A 99 5.78 25.37 4.97
C ASN A 99 4.55 24.99 4.12
N LEU A 100 4.71 24.46 2.90
CA LEU A 100 3.56 24.14 2.04
C LEU A 100 2.59 23.17 2.72
N TYR A 101 3.10 22.17 3.44
CA TYR A 101 2.25 21.26 4.21
C TYR A 101 1.40 22.00 5.24
N ALA A 102 2.01 22.88 6.03
CA ALA A 102 1.32 23.68 7.04
C ALA A 102 0.28 24.63 6.41
N GLU A 103 0.61 25.27 5.28
CA GLU A 103 -0.29 26.14 4.54
C GLU A 103 -1.52 25.38 4.02
N ILE A 104 -1.33 24.15 3.51
CA ILE A 104 -2.44 23.28 3.08
C ILE A 104 -3.34 22.94 4.28
N GLN A 105 -2.76 22.54 5.42
CA GLN A 105 -3.53 22.25 6.64
C GLN A 105 -4.35 23.46 7.10
N GLN A 106 -3.76 24.65 7.05
CA GLN A 106 -4.44 25.89 7.42
C GLN A 106 -5.61 26.18 6.47
N ARG A 107 -5.42 26.02 5.15
CA ARG A 107 -6.48 26.20 4.14
C ARG A 107 -7.64 25.24 4.36
N ILE A 108 -7.35 23.97 4.66
CA ILE A 108 -8.37 22.96 4.98
C ILE A 108 -9.14 23.37 6.24
N SER A 109 -8.44 23.78 7.29
CA SER A 109 -9.04 24.19 8.57
C SER A 109 -9.95 25.41 8.45
N MET A 110 -9.66 26.33 7.51
CA MET A 110 -10.49 27.49 7.21
C MET A 110 -11.67 27.19 6.26
N GLY A 111 -11.87 25.92 5.86
CA GLY A 111 -12.89 25.53 4.89
C GLY A 111 -12.64 26.04 3.47
N GLY A 112 -11.41 26.44 3.15
CA GLY A 112 -11.03 27.11 1.91
C GLY A 112 -10.80 26.18 0.71
N VAL A 113 -11.20 24.90 0.77
CA VAL A 113 -10.99 23.94 -0.32
C VAL A 113 -12.34 23.46 -0.88
N PRO A 114 -12.78 24.00 -2.02
CA PRO A 114 -13.98 23.54 -2.71
C PRO A 114 -13.87 22.06 -3.08
N GLY A 115 -14.96 21.29 -2.88
CA GLY A 115 -15.01 19.87 -3.24
C GLY A 115 -14.34 18.90 -2.26
N PHE A 116 -13.63 19.39 -1.23
CA PHE A 116 -12.95 18.55 -0.23
C PHE A 116 -13.91 17.70 0.62
N ALA A 117 -15.17 18.11 0.78
CA ALA A 117 -16.13 17.42 1.64
C ALA A 117 -16.31 15.93 1.32
N SER A 118 -16.34 15.57 0.02
CA SER A 118 -16.44 14.17 -0.41
C SER A 118 -15.22 13.34 0.00
N ALA A 119 -14.02 13.90 -0.21
CA ALA A 119 -12.77 13.26 0.21
C ALA A 119 -12.71 13.11 1.73
N ALA A 120 -13.12 14.13 2.49
CA ALA A 120 -13.15 14.09 3.95
C ALA A 120 -14.06 12.97 4.48
N GLU A 121 -15.26 12.79 3.92
CA GLU A 121 -16.17 11.70 4.31
C GLU A 121 -15.56 10.32 4.05
N GLN A 122 -14.93 10.13 2.88
CA GLN A 122 -14.25 8.89 2.54
C GLN A 122 -13.06 8.61 3.46
N ILE A 123 -12.26 9.63 3.77
CA ILE A 123 -11.15 9.52 4.72
C ILE A 123 -11.66 9.05 6.08
N GLU A 124 -12.68 9.70 6.66
CA GLU A 124 -13.24 9.29 7.97
C GLU A 124 -13.74 7.84 7.98
N LYS A 125 -14.30 7.38 6.87
CA LYS A 125 -14.78 5.99 6.74
C LYS A 125 -13.62 5.00 6.75
N ASP A 126 -12.53 5.30 6.06
CA ASP A 126 -11.36 4.43 5.97
C ASP A 126 -10.50 4.47 7.23
N LEU A 127 -10.42 5.60 7.93
CA LEU A 127 -9.73 5.71 9.22
C LEU A 127 -10.28 4.71 10.24
N ARG A 128 -11.61 4.50 10.29
CA ARG A 128 -12.25 3.51 11.19
C ARG A 128 -11.88 2.06 10.88
N ARG A 129 -11.40 1.79 9.66
CA ARG A 129 -11.01 0.45 9.19
C ARG A 129 -9.50 0.26 9.20
N THR A 130 -8.75 1.34 9.41
CA THR A 130 -7.28 1.31 9.46
C THR A 130 -6.90 1.02 10.89
N ASP A 131 -6.38 -0.17 11.14
CA ASP A 131 -5.88 -0.57 12.45
C ASP A 131 -4.53 0.13 12.71
N LEU A 132 -4.61 1.36 13.24
CA LEU A 132 -3.50 1.94 13.98
C LEU A 132 -3.67 1.44 15.41
N SER A 133 -2.64 0.85 16.01
CA SER A 133 -2.65 0.32 17.38
C SER A 133 -3.59 1.14 18.28
N SER A 134 -4.63 0.46 18.79
CA SER A 134 -5.97 0.97 19.11
C SER A 134 -6.12 2.17 20.08
N ASP A 135 -5.03 2.72 20.60
CA ASP A 135 -5.05 3.79 21.62
C ASP A 135 -4.35 5.09 21.21
N ASP A 136 -3.75 5.19 20.01
CA ASP A 136 -3.03 6.40 19.60
C ASP A 136 -3.91 7.36 18.77
N SER A 137 -4.66 8.22 19.46
CA SER A 137 -5.45 9.28 18.83
C SER A 137 -4.58 10.24 18.02
N ALA A 138 -3.33 10.48 18.43
CA ALA A 138 -2.43 11.38 17.73
C ALA A 138 -1.99 10.80 16.38
N ALA A 139 -1.76 9.48 16.31
CA ALA A 139 -1.46 8.79 15.05
C ALA A 139 -2.64 8.82 14.06
N LEU A 140 -3.87 8.61 14.55
CA LEU A 140 -5.07 8.75 13.71
C LEU A 140 -5.25 10.19 13.20
N ASP A 141 -4.98 11.18 14.04
CA ASP A 141 -5.05 12.58 13.65
C ASP A 141 -3.96 12.97 12.63
N ALA A 142 -2.74 12.45 12.80
CA ALA A 142 -1.67 12.61 11.82
C ALA A 142 -2.03 11.96 10.48
N LEU A 143 -2.58 10.74 10.49
CA LEU A 143 -3.05 10.05 9.30
C LEU A 143 -4.14 10.85 8.57
N ARG A 144 -5.12 11.37 9.32
CA ARG A 144 -6.17 12.26 8.78
C ARG A 144 -5.57 13.48 8.09
N ARG A 145 -4.65 14.19 8.76
CA ARG A 145 -4.01 15.39 8.22
C ARG A 145 -3.21 15.08 6.95
N VAL A 146 -2.41 14.01 6.94
CA VAL A 146 -1.62 13.59 5.76
C VAL A 146 -2.52 13.27 4.56
N LEU A 147 -3.59 12.48 4.76
CA LEU A 147 -4.51 12.11 3.69
C LEU A 147 -5.28 13.34 3.16
N ALA A 148 -5.75 14.20 4.06
CA ALA A 148 -6.46 15.42 3.72
C ALA A 148 -5.57 16.37 2.90
N ALA A 149 -4.32 16.58 3.33
CA ALA A 149 -3.37 17.40 2.60
C ALA A 149 -3.04 16.83 1.21
N CYS A 150 -2.86 15.52 1.10
CA CYS A 150 -2.59 14.88 -0.20
C CYS A 150 -3.76 15.05 -1.17
N ALA A 151 -5.00 14.93 -0.68
CA ALA A 151 -6.22 15.16 -1.47
C ALA A 151 -6.44 16.64 -1.85
N CYS A 152 -5.73 17.56 -1.19
CA CYS A 152 -5.80 19.00 -1.45
C CYS A 152 -4.55 19.55 -2.15
N PHE A 153 -3.54 18.70 -2.39
CA PHE A 153 -2.23 19.11 -2.89
C PHE A 153 -2.31 19.55 -4.36
N ASP A 154 -3.07 18.83 -5.19
CA ASP A 154 -3.34 19.19 -6.58
C ASP A 154 -4.80 18.89 -6.94
N ALA A 155 -5.38 19.69 -7.82
CA ALA A 155 -6.76 19.58 -8.27
C ALA A 155 -7.08 18.25 -8.98
N LYS A 156 -6.05 17.57 -9.50
CA LYS A 156 -6.18 16.25 -10.13
C LYS A 156 -6.16 15.10 -9.13
N THR A 157 -5.66 15.33 -7.93
CA THR A 157 -5.49 14.29 -6.91
C THR A 157 -6.63 14.35 -5.92
N SER A 158 -7.62 13.47 -6.09
CA SER A 158 -8.64 13.25 -5.05
C SER A 158 -8.22 12.08 -4.15
N TYR A 159 -8.83 11.97 -2.96
CA TYR A 159 -8.59 10.81 -2.11
C TYR A 159 -9.14 9.54 -2.78
N VAL A 160 -8.30 8.52 -2.91
CA VAL A 160 -8.68 7.20 -3.42
C VAL A 160 -8.51 6.16 -2.31
N GLN A 161 -9.50 5.27 -2.19
CA GLN A 161 -9.48 4.20 -1.21
C GLN A 161 -8.19 3.36 -1.36
N GLY A 162 -7.52 3.09 -0.23
CA GLY A 162 -6.24 2.38 -0.18
C GLY A 162 -5.05 3.27 0.15
N MET A 163 -5.16 4.59 -0.11
CA MET A 163 -4.13 5.56 0.30
C MET A 163 -3.89 5.56 1.81
N ASN A 164 -4.93 5.28 2.61
CA ASN A 164 -4.86 5.15 4.07
C ASN A 164 -3.84 4.11 4.54
N PHE A 165 -3.71 2.97 3.86
CA PHE A 165 -2.77 1.93 4.23
C PHE A 165 -1.32 2.34 3.93
N ILE A 166 -1.09 3.02 2.81
CA ILE A 166 0.23 3.54 2.44
C ILE A 166 0.64 4.65 3.41
N ALA A 167 -0.23 5.63 3.63
CA ALA A 167 0.03 6.74 4.54
C ALA A 167 0.26 6.26 5.98
N SER A 168 -0.52 5.27 6.44
CA SER A 168 -0.29 4.61 7.73
C SER A 168 1.11 4.00 7.78
N GLY A 169 1.50 3.17 6.80
CA GLY A 169 2.82 2.56 6.75
C GLY A 169 3.97 3.58 6.72
N LEU A 170 3.78 4.70 6.02
CA LEU A 170 4.74 5.81 5.99
C LEU A 170 4.88 6.48 7.38
N LEU A 171 3.77 6.73 8.08
CA LEU A 171 3.77 7.35 9.42
C LEU A 171 4.42 6.48 10.51
N HIS A 172 4.53 5.17 10.31
CA HIS A 172 5.29 4.30 11.21
C HIS A 172 6.81 4.56 11.15
N VAL A 173 7.30 5.14 10.06
CA VAL A 173 8.73 5.35 9.81
C VAL A 173 9.09 6.83 9.77
N LEU A 174 8.19 7.67 9.28
CA LEU A 174 8.48 9.05 8.92
C LEU A 174 7.76 10.06 9.81
N PRO A 175 8.34 11.26 10.00
CA PRO A 175 7.59 12.37 10.54
C PRO A 175 6.44 12.74 9.60
N GLU A 176 5.41 13.39 10.15
CA GLU A 176 4.15 13.67 9.46
C GLU A 176 4.31 14.36 8.10
N GLU A 177 5.08 15.46 8.03
CA GLU A 177 5.35 16.17 6.77
C GLU A 177 6.13 15.29 5.77
N GLY A 178 7.05 14.46 6.28
CA GLY A 178 7.78 13.50 5.45
C GLY A 178 6.86 12.44 4.84
N ALA A 179 5.91 11.91 5.62
CA ALA A 179 4.90 10.98 5.15
C ALA A 179 3.99 11.61 4.08
N PHE A 180 3.61 12.88 4.24
CA PHE A 180 2.87 13.63 3.22
C PHE A 180 3.63 13.71 1.89
N TRP A 181 4.89 14.16 1.89
CA TRP A 181 5.66 14.28 0.65
C TRP A 181 5.95 12.94 -0.01
N MET A 182 6.18 11.89 0.79
CA MET A 182 6.31 10.53 0.27
C MET A 182 5.03 10.03 -0.39
N LEU A 183 3.87 10.29 0.22
CA LEU A 183 2.59 9.91 -0.38
C LEU A 183 2.34 10.67 -1.69
N VAL A 184 2.66 11.96 -1.75
CA VAL A 184 2.60 12.76 -2.98
C VAL A 184 3.47 12.15 -4.07
N LEU A 185 4.70 11.72 -3.76
CA LEU A 185 5.59 11.07 -4.73
C LEU A 185 5.04 9.73 -5.21
N VAL A 186 4.50 8.90 -4.30
CA VAL A 186 3.85 7.63 -4.66
C VAL A 186 2.73 7.88 -5.65
N VAL A 187 1.81 8.79 -5.31
CA VAL A 187 0.58 9.01 -6.08
C VAL A 187 0.83 9.73 -7.40
N GLN A 188 1.75 10.70 -7.45
CA GLN A 188 1.91 11.54 -8.63
C GLN A 188 3.08 11.16 -9.53
N ARG A 189 4.11 10.50 -8.99
CA ARG A 189 5.35 10.23 -9.73
C ARG A 189 5.58 8.76 -9.99
N TRP A 190 5.34 7.90 -9.01
CA TRP A 190 5.65 6.48 -9.13
C TRP A 190 4.47 5.67 -9.66
N LEU A 191 3.25 5.97 -9.21
CA LEU A 191 2.03 5.25 -9.54
C LEU A 191 0.90 6.21 -9.99
N PRO A 192 1.14 7.07 -11.01
CA PRO A 192 0.19 8.10 -11.43
C PRO A 192 -1.16 7.56 -11.93
N ASP A 193 -1.19 6.33 -12.43
CA ASP A 193 -2.39 5.71 -13.01
C ASP A 193 -3.12 4.76 -12.04
N HIS A 194 -2.60 4.59 -10.82
CA HIS A 194 -3.13 3.66 -9.82
C HIS A 194 -4.16 4.30 -8.89
N PHE A 195 -4.02 5.61 -8.65
CA PHE A 195 -4.86 6.39 -7.75
C PHE A 195 -5.72 7.40 -8.50
N ILE A 196 -6.26 6.99 -9.64
CA ILE A 196 -7.23 7.74 -10.45
C ILE A 196 -8.55 6.97 -10.56
N GLU A 197 -9.62 7.66 -10.93
CA GLU A 197 -10.97 7.08 -11.00
C GLU A 197 -11.07 5.86 -11.94
N SER A 198 -10.33 5.86 -13.06
CA SER A 198 -10.30 4.72 -13.98
C SER A 198 -9.57 3.49 -13.44
N MET A 199 -8.73 3.67 -12.40
CA MET A 199 -7.82 2.66 -11.86
C MET A 199 -7.03 1.92 -12.95
N SER A 200 -6.66 2.61 -14.04
CA SER A 200 -6.07 1.97 -15.22
C SER A 200 -4.74 1.29 -14.92
N GLY A 201 -3.90 1.87 -14.07
CA GLY A 201 -2.65 1.24 -13.62
C GLY A 201 -2.90 -0.07 -12.88
N ASN A 202 -3.87 -0.10 -11.97
CA ASN A 202 -4.23 -1.31 -11.22
C ASN A 202 -4.77 -2.41 -12.16
N ASN A 203 -5.54 -2.03 -13.18
CA ASN A 203 -6.08 -2.99 -14.15
C ASN A 203 -4.96 -3.59 -15.02
N VAL A 204 -3.98 -2.79 -15.43
CA VAL A 204 -2.80 -3.27 -16.16
C VAL A 204 -1.99 -4.22 -15.28
N ASP A 205 -1.70 -3.86 -14.03
CA ASP A 205 -0.94 -4.72 -13.11
C ASP A 205 -1.68 -6.04 -12.82
N CYS A 206 -3.00 -6.00 -12.66
CA CYS A 206 -3.81 -7.21 -12.53
C CYS A 206 -3.68 -8.12 -13.77
N ALA A 207 -3.68 -7.56 -14.97
CA ALA A 207 -3.54 -8.32 -16.21
C ALA A 207 -2.14 -8.94 -16.37
N VAL A 208 -1.09 -8.17 -16.05
CA VAL A 208 0.29 -8.69 -16.05
C VAL A 208 0.45 -9.81 -15.03
N LEU A 209 -0.11 -9.64 -13.82
CA LEU A 209 -0.09 -10.69 -12.80
C LEU A 209 -0.81 -11.96 -13.26
N ASP A 210 -1.97 -11.82 -13.91
CA ASP A 210 -2.73 -12.95 -14.46
C ASP A 210 -1.90 -13.75 -15.48
N GLU A 211 -1.22 -13.05 -16.40
CA GLU A 211 -0.32 -13.65 -17.39
C GLU A 211 0.88 -14.37 -16.75
N LEU A 212 1.54 -13.73 -15.78
CA LEU A 212 2.66 -14.34 -15.05
C LEU A 212 2.23 -15.57 -14.25
N VAL A 213 1.04 -15.55 -13.64
CA VAL A 213 0.49 -16.69 -12.89
C VAL A 213 0.14 -17.83 -13.84
N ALA A 214 -0.38 -17.53 -15.05
CA ALA A 214 -0.64 -18.50 -16.09
C ALA A 214 0.66 -19.18 -16.58
N GLU A 215 1.74 -18.41 -16.77
CA GLU A 215 3.04 -18.91 -17.22
C GLU A 215 3.76 -19.72 -16.13
N GLN A 216 3.90 -19.15 -14.93
CA GLN A 216 4.74 -19.74 -13.88
C GLN A 216 4.00 -20.81 -13.05
N THR A 217 2.67 -20.70 -12.92
CA THR A 217 1.86 -21.59 -12.08
C THR A 217 0.52 -21.97 -12.74
N PRO A 218 0.53 -22.65 -13.91
CA PRO A 218 -0.68 -22.87 -14.72
C PRO A 218 -1.80 -23.63 -14.00
N LYS A 219 -1.46 -24.52 -13.05
CA LYS A 219 -2.44 -25.22 -12.21
C LYS A 219 -3.19 -24.27 -11.27
N LEU A 220 -2.49 -23.28 -10.70
CA LEU A 220 -3.10 -22.26 -9.85
C LEU A 220 -4.00 -21.36 -10.68
N HIS A 221 -3.50 -20.89 -11.83
CA HIS A 221 -4.27 -20.08 -12.78
C HIS A 221 -5.60 -20.75 -13.17
N ALA A 222 -5.56 -22.00 -13.61
CA ALA A 222 -6.77 -22.75 -13.97
C ALA A 222 -7.76 -22.87 -12.81
N LYS A 223 -7.26 -23.03 -11.57
CA LYS A 223 -8.12 -23.09 -10.39
C LYS A 223 -8.77 -21.74 -10.08
N LEU A 224 -8.03 -20.64 -10.19
CA LEU A 224 -8.54 -19.28 -10.00
C LEU A 224 -9.62 -18.96 -11.04
N ALA A 225 -9.37 -19.26 -12.32
CA ALA A 225 -10.34 -19.08 -13.40
C ALA A 225 -11.64 -19.87 -13.16
N ALA A 226 -11.53 -21.14 -12.74
CA ALA A 226 -12.70 -21.96 -12.40
C ALA A 226 -13.51 -21.39 -11.23
N LEU A 227 -12.84 -20.84 -10.20
CA LEU A 227 -13.51 -20.22 -9.06
C LEU A 227 -14.20 -18.90 -9.43
N GLN A 228 -13.58 -18.07 -10.26
CA GLN A 228 -14.19 -16.85 -10.80
C GLN A 228 -15.44 -17.18 -11.63
N ALA A 229 -15.35 -18.16 -12.52
CA ALA A 229 -16.49 -18.61 -13.31
C ALA A 229 -17.65 -19.11 -12.44
N ALA A 230 -17.36 -19.91 -11.40
CA ALA A 230 -18.39 -20.38 -10.46
C ALA A 230 -19.08 -19.24 -9.70
N ARG A 231 -18.35 -18.17 -9.36
CA ARG A 231 -18.91 -17.00 -8.68
C ARG A 231 -19.80 -16.17 -9.60
N SER A 232 -19.44 -16.02 -10.88
CA SER A 232 -20.25 -15.29 -11.86
C SER A 232 -21.55 -16.01 -12.23
N HIS A 233 -21.60 -17.33 -12.05
CA HIS A 233 -22.80 -18.15 -12.28
C HIS A 233 -23.60 -18.43 -10.99
N ALA A 234 -23.16 -17.92 -9.84
CA ALA A 234 -23.91 -18.05 -8.61
C ALA A 234 -25.19 -17.19 -8.70
N PRO A 235 -26.38 -17.77 -8.43
CA PRO A 235 -27.60 -16.96 -8.37
C PRO A 235 -27.43 -15.87 -7.30
N PRO A 236 -28.00 -14.67 -7.51
CA PRO A 236 -27.93 -13.62 -6.49
C PRO A 236 -28.45 -14.19 -5.17
N PRO A 237 -27.86 -13.81 -4.01
CA PRO A 237 -28.36 -14.28 -2.72
C PRO A 237 -29.85 -13.96 -2.65
N LEU A 238 -30.67 -15.00 -2.50
CA LEU A 238 -32.11 -14.84 -2.35
C LEU A 238 -32.33 -13.83 -1.23
N PRO A 239 -33.19 -12.80 -1.42
CA PRO A 239 -33.55 -11.92 -0.31
C PRO A 239 -34.02 -12.83 0.82
N LEU A 240 -33.47 -12.61 2.02
CA LEU A 240 -33.84 -13.34 3.23
C LEU A 240 -35.37 -13.25 3.37
N ARG A 241 -36.08 -14.25 2.83
CA ARG A 241 -37.47 -14.48 3.19
C ARG A 241 -37.38 -14.92 4.64
N LEU A 242 -37.67 -13.98 5.54
CA LEU A 242 -38.18 -14.32 6.85
C LEU A 242 -39.39 -15.22 6.59
N SER A 243 -39.17 -16.53 6.64
CA SER A 243 -40.25 -17.51 6.64
C SER A 243 -41.07 -17.21 7.89
N ALA A 244 -42.30 -16.72 7.67
CA ALA A 244 -43.32 -16.50 8.70
C ALA A 244 -43.82 -17.81 9.33
N SER A 245 -42.97 -18.83 9.43
CA SER A 245 -43.25 -20.11 10.10
C SER A 245 -42.97 -20.04 11.61
N ILE A 246 -42.64 -18.86 12.15
CA ILE A 246 -42.54 -18.60 13.59
C ILE A 246 -43.85 -17.98 14.16
N LEU A 247 -44.83 -17.65 13.30
CA LEU A 247 -46.14 -17.07 13.73
C LEU A 247 -47.34 -18.02 13.50
N SER A 248 -47.13 -19.33 13.60
CA SER A 248 -48.21 -20.32 13.74
C SER A 248 -47.91 -21.25 14.92
N GLY A 249 -47.78 -20.64 16.10
CA GLY A 249 -48.14 -21.30 17.34
C GLY A 249 -49.60 -20.93 17.64
N GLU A 250 -50.54 -21.67 17.06
CA GLU A 250 -51.91 -21.72 17.56
C GLU A 250 -51.97 -22.83 18.61
N GLU A 251 -52.55 -22.50 19.77
CA GLU A 251 -52.92 -23.39 20.87
C GLU A 251 -53.93 -24.47 20.45
#